data_AF-A0A553NU38-F1
#
_entry.id   AF-A0A553NU38-F1
#
_cell.length_a   1.000
_cell.length_b   1.000
_cell.length_c   1.000
_cell.angle_alpha   90.00
_cell.angle_beta   90.00
_cell.angle_gamma   90.00
#
_symmetry.space_group_name_H-M   'P 1'
#
loop_
_entity.id
_entity.type
_entity.pdbx_description
1 polymer ?
#
loop_
_entity_poly.entity_id
_entity_poly.type
_entity_poly.pdbx_seq_one_letter_code
_entity_poly.pdbx_strand_id
1 'polypeptide(L)'
;FGLHIELVTLPAPTSKQFPRKSCPVTQSVTQSVTQSVSQSLQSSPSSRRSRFLLVHHPAHIPSRLLAMFLTRSEYDRSVNTFSPEGRLFQVEYAIEAIKLGSTALGIQTSEGVVLAVEKRITSPLMEPTSLEKIVEVDRHLALAFSGLAADSKMLIERARTECQNHWFTFDETMRIESVAQSVSNLAIQFGNADQGGSGLSRPFGVSLLFAGLDENGPVLFHLDPSGTYVQFEAKAIGSGSEGAQQSLQEVYHKSMTLREAIKSGMTILKQVMEEKLNDTNVEVATVTKDKGFQILSSQELQNIRNMWPVLMAALRNYAPMVVFPAACVIGVIGYNLERTLTDRSTPWSKSVIERREERKMNEKPEDEFRVPATIFERRQNPS
;
A
#
# COMPACT_ATOMS: atom_id res chain seq x y z
N PHE A 1 -39.51 -4.27 -74.68
CA PHE A 1 -40.44 -5.41 -74.55
C PHE A 1 -40.05 -6.15 -73.30
N GLY A 2 -40.87 -6.01 -72.27
CA GLY A 2 -40.57 -6.49 -70.92
C GLY A 2 -40.64 -8.01 -70.83
N LEU A 3 -39.93 -8.54 -69.84
CA LEU A 3 -40.27 -9.82 -69.27
C LEU A 3 -40.21 -9.71 -67.75
N HIS A 4 -41.38 -9.98 -67.18
CA HIS A 4 -41.72 -10.03 -65.78
C HIS A 4 -40.80 -11.01 -65.03
N ILE A 5 -40.28 -10.55 -63.89
CA ILE A 5 -39.69 -11.40 -62.86
C ILE A 5 -40.86 -11.86 -61.97
N GLU A 6 -41.19 -13.15 -62.04
CA GLU A 6 -42.10 -13.80 -61.08
C GLU A 6 -41.40 -13.91 -59.71
N LEU A 7 -41.97 -13.24 -58.71
CA LEU A 7 -41.64 -13.47 -57.31
C LEU A 7 -42.17 -14.84 -56.88
N VAL A 8 -41.27 -15.79 -56.66
CA VAL A 8 -41.57 -17.03 -55.94
C VAL A 8 -41.62 -16.71 -54.44
N THR A 9 -42.82 -16.60 -53.90
CA THR A 9 -43.08 -16.53 -52.45
C THR A 9 -42.75 -17.87 -51.80
N LEU A 10 -41.71 -17.89 -50.95
CA LEU A 10 -41.41 -19.02 -50.07
C LEU A 10 -42.42 -19.07 -48.90
N PRO A 11 -42.99 -20.23 -48.54
CA PRO A 11 -43.90 -20.35 -47.40
C PRO A 11 -43.14 -20.23 -46.07
N ALA A 12 -43.79 -19.55 -45.11
CA ALA A 12 -43.32 -19.39 -43.74
C ALA A 12 -43.10 -20.75 -43.04
N PRO A 13 -42.06 -20.92 -42.19
CA PRO A 13 -41.83 -22.17 -41.50
C PRO A 13 -42.86 -22.39 -40.40
N THR A 14 -43.70 -23.41 -40.59
CA THR A 14 -44.55 -24.00 -39.56
C THR A 14 -43.71 -24.54 -38.40
N SER A 15 -44.04 -24.15 -37.18
CA SER A 15 -43.46 -24.65 -35.93
C SER A 15 -43.69 -26.16 -35.78
N LYS A 16 -42.67 -26.96 -36.09
CA LYS A 16 -42.59 -28.36 -35.65
C LYS A 16 -41.84 -28.42 -34.32
N GLN A 17 -42.58 -28.75 -33.25
CA GLN A 17 -42.00 -29.15 -31.97
C GLN A 17 -41.15 -30.40 -32.19
N PHE A 18 -39.83 -30.26 -32.02
CA PHE A 18 -38.94 -31.41 -31.83
C PHE A 18 -38.91 -31.78 -30.34
N PRO A 19 -39.06 -33.06 -29.97
CA PRO A 19 -38.84 -33.49 -28.60
C PRO A 19 -37.35 -33.37 -28.28
N ARG A 20 -36.99 -32.52 -27.30
CA ARG A 20 -35.64 -32.45 -26.74
C ARG A 20 -35.33 -33.78 -26.06
N LYS A 21 -34.46 -34.60 -26.67
CA LYS A 21 -33.75 -35.67 -25.97
C LYS A 21 -32.77 -35.02 -25.00
N SER A 22 -33.05 -35.13 -23.70
CA SER A 22 -32.12 -34.79 -22.63
C SER A 22 -30.99 -35.83 -22.58
N CYS A 23 -29.74 -35.39 -22.75
CA CYS A 23 -28.55 -36.18 -22.45
C CYS A 23 -28.47 -36.46 -20.93
N PRO A 24 -28.29 -37.71 -20.48
CA PRO A 24 -28.20 -38.05 -19.06
C PRO A 24 -26.74 -38.07 -18.62
N VAL A 25 -26.09 -36.92 -18.42
CA VAL A 25 -24.74 -36.86 -17.84
C VAL A 25 -24.56 -35.79 -16.75
N THR A 26 -25.60 -34.99 -16.45
CA THR A 26 -25.48 -33.91 -15.44
C THR A 26 -26.39 -34.09 -14.22
N GLN A 27 -26.85 -35.32 -13.95
CA GLN A 27 -27.59 -35.66 -12.72
C GLN A 27 -26.88 -36.70 -11.83
N SER A 28 -25.70 -37.19 -12.21
CA SER A 28 -25.00 -38.28 -11.51
C SER A 28 -23.88 -37.83 -10.56
N VAL A 29 -23.69 -36.53 -10.31
CA VAL A 29 -22.64 -36.04 -9.39
C VAL A 29 -23.21 -35.45 -8.08
N THR A 30 -24.50 -35.13 -8.04
CA THR A 30 -25.18 -34.63 -6.82
C THR A 30 -25.86 -35.70 -5.98
N GLN A 31 -25.88 -36.97 -6.41
CA GLN A 31 -26.41 -38.10 -5.63
C GLN A 31 -25.33 -39.01 -5.01
N SER A 32 -24.06 -38.84 -5.36
CA SER A 32 -22.96 -39.70 -4.87
C SER A 32 -22.34 -39.27 -3.54
N VAL A 33 -22.65 -38.08 -3.03
CA VAL A 33 -22.14 -37.60 -1.73
C VAL A 33 -23.11 -37.84 -0.57
N THR A 34 -24.39 -38.10 -0.85
CA THR A 34 -25.41 -38.38 0.18
C THR A 34 -25.66 -39.88 0.43
N GLN A 35 -25.13 -40.79 -0.40
CA GLN A 35 -25.28 -42.25 -0.21
C GLN A 35 -24.08 -42.94 0.45
N SER A 36 -22.91 -42.30 0.55
CA SER A 36 -21.72 -42.91 1.19
C SER A 36 -21.77 -42.91 2.73
N VAL A 37 -22.71 -42.19 3.34
CA VAL A 37 -22.91 -42.16 4.80
C VAL A 37 -24.03 -43.13 5.25
N SER A 38 -24.78 -43.72 4.32
CA SER A 38 -25.95 -44.56 4.64
C SER A 38 -25.72 -46.07 4.51
N GLN A 39 -24.54 -46.52 4.07
CA GLN A 39 -24.26 -47.94 3.78
C GLN A 39 -23.17 -48.59 4.65
N SER A 40 -22.73 -47.96 5.73
CA SER A 40 -21.77 -48.56 6.68
C SER A 40 -22.42 -49.20 7.93
N LEU A 41 -23.74 -49.29 7.97
CA LEU A 41 -24.49 -49.88 9.09
C LEU A 41 -25.45 -50.96 8.61
N GLN A 42 -24.95 -52.12 8.20
CA GLN A 42 -25.71 -53.38 8.21
C GLN A 42 -24.80 -54.59 7.89
N SER A 43 -24.20 -55.19 8.92
CA SER A 43 -23.83 -56.62 8.90
C SER A 43 -23.54 -57.22 10.31
N SER A 44 -24.61 -57.59 11.03
CA SER A 44 -24.72 -58.81 11.88
C SER A 44 -23.84 -58.97 13.16
N PRO A 45 -24.07 -59.97 14.04
CA PRO A 45 -24.87 -59.81 15.26
C PRO A 45 -24.14 -60.18 16.58
N SER A 46 -24.85 -59.99 17.70
CA SER A 46 -24.70 -60.65 19.01
C SER A 46 -24.04 -59.88 20.18
N SER A 47 -24.83 -59.78 21.26
CA SER A 47 -24.47 -59.89 22.68
C SER A 47 -23.43 -58.90 23.25
N ARG A 48 -23.92 -57.85 23.94
CA ARG A 48 -23.72 -57.62 25.40
C ARG A 48 -24.06 -56.17 25.81
N ARG A 49 -24.95 -56.09 26.81
CA ARG A 49 -25.08 -55.08 27.87
C ARG A 49 -24.89 -53.60 27.50
N SER A 50 -26.02 -52.90 27.44
CA SER A 50 -26.15 -51.45 27.50
C SER A 50 -25.32 -50.81 28.63
N ARG A 51 -24.31 -50.03 28.26
CA ARG A 51 -23.90 -48.84 29.02
C ARG A 51 -24.43 -47.63 28.26
N PHE A 52 -25.39 -46.95 28.87
CA PHE A 52 -25.87 -45.64 28.45
C PHE A 52 -24.67 -44.66 28.43
N LEU A 53 -24.22 -44.28 27.24
CA LEU A 53 -23.35 -43.13 27.03
C LEU A 53 -24.26 -42.00 26.58
N LEU A 54 -24.54 -41.09 27.51
CA LEU A 54 -25.23 -39.83 27.26
C LEU A 54 -24.46 -39.06 26.18
N VAL A 55 -25.03 -39.01 24.97
CA VAL A 55 -24.58 -38.09 23.92
C VAL A 55 -24.96 -36.69 24.39
N HIS A 56 -23.98 -35.92 24.82
CA HIS A 56 -24.14 -34.49 25.06
C HIS A 56 -24.68 -33.83 23.77
N HIS A 57 -25.88 -33.24 23.85
CA HIS A 57 -26.37 -32.28 22.86
C HIS A 57 -25.30 -31.20 22.63
N PRO A 58 -25.04 -30.77 21.37
CA PRO A 58 -24.23 -29.58 21.16
C PRO A 58 -24.95 -28.41 21.83
N ALA A 59 -24.23 -27.80 22.77
CA ALA A 59 -24.70 -26.67 23.55
C ALA A 59 -25.18 -25.55 22.62
N HIS A 60 -26.30 -24.94 23.03
CA HIS A 60 -26.78 -23.64 22.56
C HIS A 60 -25.64 -22.72 22.14
N ILE A 61 -25.61 -22.35 20.85
CA ILE A 61 -24.92 -21.14 20.43
C ILE A 61 -25.57 -20.00 21.23
N PRO A 62 -24.82 -19.25 22.05
CA PRO A 62 -25.40 -18.21 22.87
C PRO A 62 -26.04 -17.16 21.95
N SER A 63 -27.32 -16.88 22.14
CA SER A 63 -28.13 -15.92 21.38
C SER A 63 -27.54 -14.50 21.35
N ARG A 64 -26.59 -14.19 22.23
CA ARG A 64 -25.76 -12.97 22.20
C ARG A 64 -24.81 -12.88 21.00
N LEU A 65 -24.32 -14.00 20.48
CA LEU A 65 -23.41 -14.01 19.32
C LEU A 65 -24.18 -13.79 18.01
N LEU A 66 -25.44 -14.26 17.94
CA LEU A 66 -26.33 -14.00 16.81
C LEU A 66 -26.73 -12.52 16.75
N ALA A 67 -26.92 -11.88 17.90
CA ALA A 67 -27.28 -10.46 18.01
C ALA A 67 -26.15 -9.51 17.57
N MET A 68 -24.88 -9.95 17.56
CA MET A 68 -23.75 -9.12 17.11
C MET A 68 -23.70 -8.94 15.57
N PHE A 69 -24.27 -9.85 14.79
CA PHE A 69 -24.31 -9.74 13.32
C PHE A 69 -25.58 -9.07 12.79
N LEU A 70 -26.60 -8.89 13.62
CA LEU A 70 -27.87 -8.26 13.26
C LEU A 70 -27.82 -6.76 13.55
N THR A 71 -27.01 -6.03 12.77
CA THR A 71 -27.27 -4.60 12.62
C THR A 71 -28.65 -4.46 11.98
N ARG A 72 -29.55 -3.68 12.60
CA ARG A 72 -30.94 -3.56 12.13
C ARG A 72 -30.95 -2.85 10.78
N SER A 73 -31.19 -3.60 9.70
CA SER A 73 -31.37 -3.05 8.36
C SER A 73 -32.79 -3.35 7.88
N GLU A 74 -33.60 -2.30 7.76
CA GLU A 74 -34.99 -2.40 7.29
C GLU A 74 -35.13 -2.06 5.80
N TYR A 75 -34.10 -1.46 5.21
CA TYR A 75 -34.12 -0.88 3.85
C TYR A 75 -33.16 -1.57 2.86
N ASP A 76 -32.62 -2.74 3.20
CA ASP A 76 -31.64 -3.48 2.39
C ASP A 76 -32.22 -4.59 1.50
N ARG A 77 -33.53 -4.84 1.59
CA ARG A 77 -34.17 -5.98 0.89
C ARG A 77 -34.17 -5.88 -0.63
N SER A 78 -34.15 -4.66 -1.18
CA SER A 78 -34.10 -4.42 -2.62
C SER A 78 -32.86 -3.59 -2.96
N VAL A 79 -32.36 -3.80 -4.16
CA VAL A 79 -31.11 -3.19 -4.63
C VAL A 79 -31.25 -1.68 -4.86
N ASN A 80 -32.46 -1.23 -5.18
CA ASN A 80 -32.77 0.15 -5.51
C ASN A 80 -33.54 0.89 -4.39
N THR A 81 -33.56 0.33 -3.17
CA THR A 81 -34.22 1.00 -2.03
C THR A 81 -33.27 2.00 -1.39
N PHE A 82 -33.71 3.25 -1.32
CA PHE A 82 -33.00 4.31 -0.61
C PHE A 82 -33.19 4.19 0.90
N SER A 83 -32.11 4.44 1.64
CA SER A 83 -32.15 4.64 3.08
C SER A 83 -32.81 5.98 3.44
N PRO A 84 -33.21 6.18 4.71
CA PRO A 84 -33.66 7.49 5.20
C PRO A 84 -32.63 8.62 5.02
N GLU A 85 -31.34 8.29 4.89
CA GLU A 85 -30.26 9.23 4.60
C GLU A 85 -30.08 9.52 3.10
N GLY A 86 -30.87 8.88 2.23
CA GLY A 86 -30.79 9.05 0.77
C GLY A 86 -29.66 8.24 0.12
N ARG A 87 -29.15 7.19 0.77
CA ARG A 87 -28.05 6.34 0.27
C ARG A 87 -28.57 4.96 -0.13
N LEU A 88 -27.90 4.32 -1.08
CA LEU A 88 -28.19 2.92 -1.45
C LEU A 88 -27.35 1.98 -0.60
N PHE A 89 -27.96 1.26 0.34
CA PHE A 89 -27.23 0.37 1.24
C PHE A 89 -26.46 -0.75 0.53
N GLN A 90 -26.95 -1.26 -0.61
CA GLN A 90 -26.21 -2.26 -1.38
C GLN A 90 -24.87 -1.76 -1.91
N VAL A 91 -24.79 -0.46 -2.27
CA VAL A 91 -23.53 0.17 -2.70
C VAL A 91 -22.60 0.34 -1.52
N GLU A 92 -23.11 0.75 -0.36
CA GLU A 92 -22.33 0.85 0.87
C GLU A 92 -21.73 -0.49 1.29
N TYR A 93 -22.52 -1.56 1.22
CA TYR A 93 -22.03 -2.90 1.51
C TYR A 93 -20.93 -3.34 0.54
N ALA A 94 -21.03 -2.97 -0.74
CA ALA A 94 -19.98 -3.22 -1.71
C ALA A 94 -18.69 -2.43 -1.41
N ILE A 95 -18.82 -1.17 -0.97
CA ILE A 95 -17.68 -0.34 -0.55
C ILE A 95 -17.00 -0.94 0.70
N GLU A 96 -17.77 -1.36 1.69
CA GLU A 96 -17.23 -2.03 2.88
C GLU A 96 -16.58 -3.39 2.53
N ALA A 97 -17.12 -4.13 1.54
CA ALA A 97 -16.52 -5.37 1.09
C ALA A 97 -15.12 -5.17 0.47
N ILE A 98 -14.83 -4.02 -0.15
CA ILE A 98 -13.49 -3.71 -0.67
C ILE A 98 -12.46 -3.64 0.44
N LYS A 99 -12.84 -3.17 1.63
CA LYS A 99 -11.94 -3.13 2.79
C LYS A 99 -11.54 -4.52 3.29
N LEU A 100 -12.16 -5.59 2.81
CA LEU A 100 -11.70 -6.96 3.08
C LEU A 100 -10.66 -7.44 2.05
N GLY A 101 -10.55 -6.75 0.91
CA GLY A 101 -9.57 -7.02 -0.12
C GLY A 101 -8.14 -6.74 0.33
N SER A 102 -7.18 -7.32 -0.37
CA SER A 102 -5.75 -6.99 -0.19
C SER A 102 -5.44 -5.56 -0.55
N THR A 103 -4.40 -5.01 0.05
CA THR A 103 -4.03 -3.61 -0.21
C THR A 103 -3.41 -3.44 -1.59
N ALA A 104 -3.85 -2.42 -2.32
CA ALA A 104 -3.28 -1.97 -3.58
C ALA A 104 -3.07 -0.45 -3.56
N LEU A 105 -1.96 0.01 -4.12
CA LEU A 105 -1.54 1.40 -4.15
C LEU A 105 -1.25 1.83 -5.59
N GLY A 106 -1.64 3.05 -5.93
CA GLY A 106 -1.23 3.73 -7.15
C GLY A 106 -0.57 5.06 -6.82
N ILE A 107 0.56 5.37 -7.46
CA ILE A 107 1.29 6.64 -7.32
C ILE A 107 1.61 7.17 -8.72
N GLN A 108 1.06 8.34 -9.05
CA GLN A 108 1.36 9.07 -10.27
C GLN A 108 2.60 9.95 -10.05
N THR A 109 3.58 9.82 -10.94
CA THR A 109 4.75 10.69 -11.02
C THR A 109 4.79 11.38 -12.39
N SER A 110 5.71 12.32 -12.58
CA SER A 110 5.94 12.96 -13.88
C SER A 110 6.53 12.01 -14.93
N GLU A 111 7.25 10.97 -14.49
CA GLU A 111 7.92 9.98 -15.36
C GLU A 111 6.99 8.82 -15.76
N GLY A 112 5.99 8.50 -14.92
CA GLY A 112 5.10 7.37 -15.11
C GLY A 112 4.20 7.11 -13.90
N VAL A 113 3.45 6.00 -13.94
CA VAL A 113 2.61 5.57 -12.82
C VAL A 113 3.13 4.26 -12.25
N VAL A 114 3.17 4.16 -10.92
CA VAL A 114 3.55 2.95 -10.19
C VAL A 114 2.31 2.34 -9.57
N LEU A 115 2.11 1.04 -9.79
CA LEU A 115 1.15 0.21 -9.08
C LEU A 115 1.89 -0.76 -8.18
N ALA A 116 1.53 -0.81 -6.90
CA ALA A 116 2.12 -1.74 -5.93
C ALA A 116 0.99 -2.46 -5.18
N VAL A 117 1.00 -3.79 -5.21
CA VAL A 117 -0.10 -4.61 -4.71
C VAL A 117 0.40 -5.75 -3.81
N GLU A 118 -0.34 -6.00 -2.74
CA GLU A 118 -0.18 -7.12 -1.84
C GLU A 118 -0.84 -8.40 -2.40
N LYS A 119 -0.05 -9.47 -2.53
CA LYS A 119 -0.53 -10.83 -2.80
C LYS A 119 -0.67 -11.60 -1.49
N ARG A 120 -1.92 -11.89 -1.11
CA ARG A 120 -2.25 -12.73 0.05
C ARG A 120 -2.16 -14.20 -0.35
N ILE A 121 -1.06 -14.83 0.02
CA ILE A 121 -0.82 -16.26 -0.20
C ILE A 121 -1.23 -16.98 1.07
N THR A 122 -2.37 -17.66 1.06
CA THR A 122 -2.92 -18.28 2.27
C THR A 122 -2.31 -19.65 2.58
N SER A 123 -1.67 -20.29 1.60
CA SER A 123 -1.06 -21.60 1.74
C SER A 123 0.26 -21.67 0.96
N PRO A 124 1.30 -22.32 1.49
CA PRO A 124 2.57 -22.53 0.78
C PRO A 124 2.41 -23.42 -0.46
N LEU A 125 1.26 -24.09 -0.62
CA LEU A 125 0.94 -24.90 -1.80
C LEU A 125 0.37 -24.07 -2.96
N MET A 126 0.09 -22.78 -2.73
CA MET A 126 -0.39 -21.89 -3.79
C MET A 126 0.78 -21.37 -4.60
N GLU A 127 0.65 -21.47 -5.92
CA GLU A 127 1.62 -20.92 -6.86
C GLU A 127 1.46 -19.38 -6.94
N PRO A 128 2.43 -18.58 -6.47
CA PRO A 128 2.29 -17.12 -6.39
C PRO A 128 2.12 -16.44 -7.75
N THR A 129 2.70 -17.05 -8.80
CA THR A 129 2.61 -16.54 -10.18
C THR A 129 1.21 -16.63 -10.75
N SER A 130 0.37 -17.54 -10.25
CA SER A 130 -1.04 -17.69 -10.68
C SER A 130 -1.98 -16.62 -10.13
N LEU A 131 -1.55 -15.90 -9.08
CA LEU A 131 -2.31 -14.82 -8.45
C LEU A 131 -1.88 -13.49 -9.04
N GLU A 132 -2.56 -13.04 -10.09
CA GLU A 132 -2.35 -11.73 -10.69
C GLU A 132 -3.36 -10.72 -10.12
N LYS A 133 -2.86 -9.58 -9.64
CA LYS A 133 -3.73 -8.45 -9.24
C LYS A 133 -3.50 -7.20 -10.06
N ILE A 134 -2.30 -7.08 -10.64
CA ILE A 134 -2.04 -6.11 -11.69
C ILE A 134 -2.20 -6.81 -13.02
N VAL A 135 -3.05 -6.27 -13.88
CA VAL A 135 -3.41 -6.86 -15.16
C VAL A 135 -3.20 -5.84 -16.27
N GLU A 136 -2.58 -6.30 -17.36
CA GLU A 136 -2.47 -5.52 -18.60
C GLU A 136 -3.84 -5.45 -19.29
N VAL A 137 -4.30 -4.23 -19.55
CA VAL A 137 -5.50 -3.97 -20.36
C VAL A 137 -5.10 -3.65 -21.78
N ASP A 138 -4.10 -2.78 -21.92
CA ASP A 138 -3.47 -2.39 -23.18
C ASP A 138 -2.02 -1.98 -22.91
N ARG A 139 -1.21 -1.77 -23.95
CA ARG A 139 0.23 -1.48 -23.82
C ARG A 139 0.53 -0.23 -22.97
N HIS A 140 -0.36 0.76 -22.98
CA HIS A 140 -0.27 2.02 -22.25
C HIS A 140 -1.15 2.06 -21.00
N LEU A 141 -1.86 0.98 -20.67
CA LEU A 141 -2.85 0.93 -19.58
C LEU A 141 -2.77 -0.38 -18.77
N ALA A 142 -2.55 -0.21 -17.47
CA ALA A 142 -2.61 -1.27 -16.48
C ALA A 142 -3.77 -1.05 -15.51
N LEU A 143 -4.29 -2.14 -14.98
CA LEU A 143 -5.33 -2.15 -13.96
C LEU A 143 -4.86 -2.90 -12.73
N ALA A 144 -5.00 -2.29 -11.54
CA ALA A 144 -4.95 -3.01 -10.27
C ALA A 144 -6.35 -3.04 -9.65
N PHE A 145 -6.68 -4.11 -8.92
CA PHE A 145 -7.97 -4.23 -8.26
C PHE A 145 -7.85 -4.66 -6.80
N SER A 146 -8.87 -4.30 -6.00
CA SER A 146 -9.06 -4.80 -4.64
C SER A 146 -10.53 -5.07 -4.35
N GLY A 147 -10.80 -6.09 -3.54
CA GLY A 147 -12.14 -6.60 -3.24
C GLY A 147 -12.34 -8.02 -3.79
N LEU A 148 -13.53 -8.32 -4.30
CA LEU A 148 -13.88 -9.63 -4.84
C LEU A 148 -13.23 -9.86 -6.23
N ALA A 149 -12.21 -10.72 -6.27
CA ALA A 149 -11.47 -11.03 -7.50
C ALA A 149 -12.30 -11.70 -8.61
N ALA A 150 -13.45 -12.28 -8.29
CA ALA A 150 -14.34 -12.86 -9.30
C ALA A 150 -15.05 -11.75 -10.12
N ASP A 151 -15.45 -10.67 -9.44
CA ASP A 151 -16.13 -9.53 -10.04
C ASP A 151 -15.17 -8.71 -10.92
N SER A 152 -13.88 -8.62 -10.53
CA SER A 152 -12.88 -7.85 -11.28
C SER A 152 -12.69 -8.34 -12.70
N LYS A 153 -12.79 -9.66 -12.95
CA LYS A 153 -12.59 -10.27 -14.27
C LYS A 153 -13.55 -9.71 -15.32
N MET A 154 -14.82 -9.50 -14.96
CA MET A 154 -15.81 -8.92 -15.88
C MET A 154 -15.48 -7.47 -16.24
N LEU A 155 -15.04 -6.67 -15.27
CA LEU A 155 -14.67 -5.28 -15.49
C LEU A 155 -13.39 -5.13 -16.31
N ILE A 156 -12.40 -6.00 -16.05
CA ILE A 156 -11.14 -6.03 -16.82
C ILE A 156 -11.42 -6.42 -18.27
N GLU A 157 -12.25 -7.44 -18.51
CA GLU A 157 -12.59 -7.86 -19.87
C GLU A 157 -13.37 -6.79 -20.63
N ARG A 158 -14.27 -6.07 -19.93
CA ARG A 158 -14.94 -4.90 -20.49
C ARG A 158 -13.95 -3.83 -20.90
N ALA A 159 -12.96 -3.52 -20.05
CA ALA A 159 -11.92 -2.54 -20.35
C ALA A 159 -11.10 -2.95 -21.58
N ARG A 160 -10.67 -4.22 -21.67
CA ARG A 160 -9.91 -4.76 -22.81
C ARG A 160 -10.69 -4.66 -24.11
N THR A 161 -11.93 -5.14 -24.10
CA THR A 161 -12.82 -5.10 -25.26
C THR A 161 -13.02 -3.67 -25.74
N GLU A 162 -13.23 -2.73 -24.82
CA GLU A 162 -13.43 -1.33 -25.18
C GLU A 162 -12.19 -0.69 -25.79
N CYS A 163 -11.00 -0.93 -25.21
CA CYS A 163 -9.74 -0.42 -25.76
C CYS A 163 -9.51 -0.92 -27.20
N GLN A 164 -9.72 -2.21 -27.43
CA GLN A 164 -9.56 -2.81 -28.76
C GLN A 164 -10.62 -2.32 -29.76
N ASN A 165 -11.87 -2.13 -29.33
CA ASN A 165 -12.91 -1.56 -30.18
C ASN A 165 -12.60 -0.11 -30.57
N HIS A 166 -12.10 0.69 -29.63
CA HIS A 166 -11.70 2.07 -29.89
C HIS A 166 -10.55 2.12 -30.89
N TRP A 167 -9.51 1.32 -30.67
CA TRP A 167 -8.39 1.21 -31.60
C TRP A 167 -8.84 0.73 -32.98
N PHE A 168 -9.71 -0.27 -33.07
CA PHE A 168 -10.26 -0.75 -34.34
C PHE A 168 -11.06 0.32 -35.11
N THR A 169 -11.80 1.17 -34.38
CA THR A 169 -12.71 2.16 -34.99
C THR A 169 -12.00 3.45 -35.37
N PHE A 170 -11.09 3.92 -34.52
CA PHE A 170 -10.46 5.24 -34.62
C PHE A 170 -8.97 5.20 -34.94
N ASP A 171 -8.35 4.01 -34.95
CA ASP A 171 -6.92 3.79 -35.18
C ASP A 171 -6.01 4.59 -34.22
N GLU A 172 -6.48 4.81 -32.99
CA GLU A 172 -5.75 5.51 -31.93
C GLU A 172 -5.94 4.83 -30.56
N THR A 173 -4.96 5.04 -29.66
CA THR A 173 -5.02 4.53 -28.30
C THR A 173 -6.11 5.22 -27.49
N MET A 174 -6.96 4.44 -26.83
CA MET A 174 -8.05 4.98 -26.02
C MET A 174 -7.52 5.74 -24.80
N ARG A 175 -8.09 6.92 -24.53
CA ARG A 175 -7.78 7.70 -23.32
C ARG A 175 -8.18 6.95 -22.06
N ILE A 176 -7.36 7.01 -21.02
CA ILE A 176 -7.59 6.26 -19.77
C ILE A 176 -8.92 6.68 -19.12
N GLU A 177 -9.25 7.97 -19.14
CA GLU A 177 -10.53 8.49 -18.66
C GLU A 177 -11.72 7.82 -19.37
N SER A 178 -11.64 7.67 -20.70
CA SER A 178 -12.70 7.06 -21.49
C SER A 178 -12.86 5.56 -21.18
N VAL A 179 -11.75 4.86 -20.90
CA VAL A 179 -11.80 3.47 -20.44
C VAL A 179 -12.47 3.38 -19.08
N ALA A 180 -12.07 4.22 -18.12
CA ALA A 180 -12.66 4.28 -16.79
C ALA A 180 -14.17 4.59 -16.85
N GLN A 181 -14.58 5.50 -17.73
CA GLN A 181 -15.98 5.81 -17.99
C GLN A 181 -16.75 4.60 -18.55
N SER A 182 -16.19 3.87 -19.51
CA SER A 182 -16.85 2.70 -20.10
C SER A 182 -17.02 1.57 -19.07
N VAL A 183 -16.03 1.37 -18.19
CA VAL A 183 -16.11 0.40 -17.09
C VAL A 183 -17.12 0.87 -16.03
N SER A 184 -17.15 2.16 -15.71
CA SER A 184 -18.15 2.76 -14.82
C SER A 184 -19.57 2.56 -15.33
N ASN A 185 -19.79 2.78 -16.63
CA ASN A 185 -21.09 2.55 -17.28
C ASN A 185 -21.55 1.10 -17.17
N LEU A 186 -20.65 0.12 -17.10
CA LEU A 186 -21.00 -1.27 -16.78
C LEU A 186 -21.27 -1.47 -15.29
N ALA A 187 -20.48 -0.84 -14.42
CA ALA A 187 -20.59 -0.97 -12.98
C ALA A 187 -21.96 -0.53 -12.42
N ILE A 188 -22.58 0.49 -13.03
CA ILE A 188 -23.89 1.03 -12.62
C ILE A 188 -25.09 0.23 -13.15
N GLN A 189 -24.91 -0.82 -13.97
CA GLN A 189 -26.01 -1.57 -14.59
C GLN A 189 -26.71 -2.57 -13.65
N PHE A 190 -26.53 -2.44 -12.34
CA PHE A 190 -27.25 -3.26 -11.37
C PHE A 190 -28.67 -2.73 -11.13
N GLY A 191 -29.59 -3.61 -10.75
CA GLY A 191 -30.95 -3.21 -10.36
C GLY A 191 -31.88 -2.77 -11.51
N ASN A 192 -31.41 -2.77 -12.76
CA ASN A 192 -32.19 -2.37 -13.95
C ASN A 192 -32.95 -3.52 -14.64
N ALA A 193 -33.26 -4.60 -13.91
CA ALA A 193 -33.94 -5.78 -14.47
C ALA A 193 -35.32 -5.45 -15.07
N ASP A 194 -35.98 -4.42 -14.55
CA ASP A 194 -37.34 -4.02 -14.96
C ASP A 194 -37.39 -3.30 -16.32
N GLN A 195 -36.25 -2.82 -16.84
CA GLN A 195 -36.15 -2.11 -18.12
C GLN A 195 -35.80 -3.02 -19.30
N GLY A 196 -36.08 -4.33 -19.21
CA GLY A 196 -35.88 -5.30 -20.29
C GLY A 196 -34.41 -5.65 -20.60
N GLY A 197 -33.46 -5.18 -19.79
CA GLY A 197 -32.05 -5.53 -19.87
C GLY A 197 -31.66 -6.67 -18.91
N SER A 198 -30.58 -7.40 -19.23
CA SER A 198 -29.92 -8.33 -18.29
C SER A 198 -29.14 -7.55 -17.23
N GLY A 199 -29.83 -6.77 -16.40
CA GLY A 199 -29.21 -6.01 -15.32
C GLY A 199 -28.57 -6.93 -14.27
N LEU A 200 -27.46 -6.49 -13.70
CA LEU A 200 -26.80 -7.23 -12.62
C LEU A 200 -27.73 -7.28 -11.39
N SER A 201 -27.76 -8.41 -10.70
CA SER A 201 -28.60 -8.58 -9.50
C SER A 201 -28.02 -7.87 -8.27
N ARG A 202 -26.75 -7.45 -8.32
CA ARG A 202 -26.04 -6.75 -7.24
C ARG A 202 -24.93 -5.87 -7.82
N PRO A 203 -24.49 -4.82 -7.12
CA PRO A 203 -23.28 -4.09 -7.48
C PRO A 203 -22.02 -4.98 -7.41
N PHE A 204 -20.99 -4.58 -8.15
CA PHE A 204 -19.68 -5.24 -8.08
C PHE A 204 -18.98 -4.89 -6.76
N GLY A 205 -18.43 -5.89 -6.07
CA GLY A 205 -17.70 -5.69 -4.82
C GLY A 205 -16.21 -5.48 -5.04
N VAL A 206 -15.83 -4.64 -5.99
CA VAL A 206 -14.42 -4.39 -6.37
C VAL A 206 -14.20 -2.91 -6.65
N SER A 207 -13.05 -2.40 -6.24
CA SER A 207 -12.53 -1.09 -6.65
C SER A 207 -11.31 -1.29 -7.54
N LEU A 208 -11.16 -0.39 -8.51
CA LEU A 208 -10.16 -0.46 -9.56
C LEU A 208 -9.26 0.78 -9.53
N LEU A 209 -7.97 0.57 -9.79
CA LEU A 209 -6.98 1.60 -10.06
C LEU A 209 -6.50 1.45 -11.51
N PHE A 210 -6.85 2.41 -12.35
CA PHE A 210 -6.38 2.50 -13.73
C PHE A 210 -5.11 3.34 -13.74
N ALA A 211 -3.99 2.74 -14.14
CA ALA A 211 -2.72 3.42 -14.30
C ALA A 211 -2.34 3.41 -15.77
N GLY A 212 -2.20 4.57 -16.39
CA GLY A 212 -1.82 4.62 -17.78
C GLY A 212 -1.16 5.92 -18.20
N LEU A 213 -0.88 6.00 -19.50
CA LEU A 213 -0.26 7.14 -20.14
C LEU A 213 -1.19 7.68 -21.22
N ASP A 214 -1.73 8.87 -20.97
CA ASP A 214 -2.41 9.64 -21.99
C ASP A 214 -1.40 10.52 -22.75
N GLU A 215 -1.86 11.18 -23.81
CA GLU A 215 -1.07 12.18 -24.54
C GLU A 215 -0.56 13.32 -23.63
N ASN A 216 -1.36 13.67 -22.63
CA ASN A 216 -1.04 14.70 -21.63
C ASN A 216 -0.07 14.23 -20.55
N GLY A 217 0.28 12.94 -20.52
CA GLY A 217 1.20 12.34 -19.56
C GLY A 217 0.58 11.24 -18.70
N PRO A 218 1.29 10.82 -17.64
CA PRO A 218 0.84 9.76 -16.75
C PRO A 218 -0.42 10.15 -15.98
N VAL A 219 -1.39 9.24 -15.89
CA VAL A 219 -2.66 9.46 -15.19
C VAL A 219 -3.05 8.24 -14.37
N LEU A 220 -3.66 8.49 -13.21
CA LEU A 220 -4.18 7.47 -12.30
C LEU A 220 -5.65 7.77 -12.01
N PHE A 221 -6.53 6.81 -12.32
CA PHE A 221 -7.95 6.89 -11.98
C PHE A 221 -8.34 5.81 -10.99
N HIS A 222 -9.26 6.15 -10.12
CA HIS A 222 -9.87 5.25 -9.14
C HIS A 222 -11.35 5.10 -9.45
N LEU A 223 -11.85 3.88 -9.48
CA LEU A 223 -13.27 3.58 -9.66
C LEU A 223 -13.79 2.80 -8.46
N ASP A 224 -14.89 3.29 -7.89
CA ASP A 224 -15.61 2.65 -6.79
C ASP A 224 -16.85 1.87 -7.28
N PRO A 225 -17.38 0.92 -6.50
CA PRO A 225 -18.61 0.17 -6.78
C PRO A 225 -19.84 1.03 -7.06
N SER A 226 -19.83 2.29 -6.61
CA SER A 226 -20.87 3.27 -6.91
C SER A 226 -20.93 3.65 -8.39
N GLY A 227 -19.93 3.26 -9.19
CA GLY A 227 -19.74 3.71 -10.55
C GLY A 227 -19.09 5.09 -10.64
N THR A 228 -18.72 5.70 -9.51
CA THR A 228 -17.96 6.96 -9.54
C THR A 228 -16.50 6.66 -9.86
N TYR A 229 -15.96 7.34 -10.86
CA TYR A 229 -14.53 7.33 -11.16
C TYR A 229 -13.94 8.74 -10.98
N VAL A 230 -12.75 8.82 -10.39
CA VAL A 230 -12.08 10.08 -10.06
C VAL A 230 -10.59 9.95 -10.33
N GLN A 231 -9.98 11.01 -10.85
CA GLN A 231 -8.54 11.09 -11.05
C GLN A 231 -7.83 11.39 -9.72
N PHE A 232 -6.75 10.67 -9.43
CA PHE A 232 -5.93 10.85 -8.24
C PHE A 232 -4.45 11.00 -8.57
N GLU A 233 -3.73 11.74 -7.75
CA GLU A 233 -2.26 11.80 -7.79
C GLU A 233 -1.63 10.59 -7.09
N ALA A 234 -2.22 10.15 -5.98
CA ALA A 234 -1.91 8.89 -5.32
C ALA A 234 -3.14 8.36 -4.58
N LYS A 235 -3.36 7.05 -4.63
CA LYS A 235 -4.55 6.42 -4.03
C LYS A 235 -4.22 5.02 -3.51
N ALA A 236 -4.74 4.70 -2.32
CA ALA A 236 -4.75 3.37 -1.75
C ALA A 236 -6.17 2.78 -1.74
N ILE A 237 -6.28 1.47 -1.99
CA ILE A 237 -7.52 0.67 -1.88
C ILE A 237 -7.26 -0.66 -1.17
N GLY A 238 -8.31 -1.30 -0.65
CA GLY A 238 -8.21 -2.54 0.12
C GLY A 238 -8.19 -2.34 1.64
N SER A 239 -7.84 -3.39 2.39
CA SER A 239 -7.93 -3.38 3.86
C SER A 239 -6.98 -2.41 4.55
N GLY A 240 -5.76 -2.27 4.03
CA GLY A 240 -4.77 -1.32 4.55
C GLY A 240 -4.93 0.09 4.01
N SER A 241 -6.03 0.41 3.31
CA SER A 241 -6.16 1.66 2.57
C SER A 241 -6.15 2.91 3.45
N GLU A 242 -6.80 2.89 4.62
CA GLU A 242 -6.84 4.05 5.52
C GLU A 242 -5.44 4.46 6.00
N GLY A 243 -4.68 3.51 6.55
CA GLY A 243 -3.31 3.74 6.99
C GLY A 243 -2.38 4.09 5.83
N ALA A 244 -2.52 3.40 4.70
CA ALA A 244 -1.71 3.66 3.52
C ALA A 244 -1.99 5.05 2.91
N GLN A 245 -3.24 5.50 2.90
CA GLN A 245 -3.61 6.82 2.39
C GLN A 245 -3.01 7.93 3.25
N GLN A 246 -2.98 7.76 4.58
CA GLN A 246 -2.31 8.71 5.47
C GLN A 246 -0.80 8.78 5.18
N SER A 247 -0.12 7.63 5.07
CA SER A 247 1.31 7.62 4.73
C SER A 247 1.60 8.18 3.34
N LEU A 248 0.70 7.96 2.37
CA LEU A 248 0.79 8.58 1.04
C LEU A 248 0.70 10.11 1.14
N GLN A 249 -0.20 10.66 1.94
CA GLN A 249 -0.33 12.12 2.11
C GLN A 249 0.93 12.77 2.69
N GLU A 250 1.65 12.07 3.57
CA GLU A 250 2.87 12.58 4.19
C GLU A 250 4.09 12.51 3.26
N VAL A 251 4.19 11.44 2.46
CA VAL A 251 5.39 11.16 1.64
C VAL A 251 5.26 11.72 0.21
N TYR A 252 4.03 11.85 -0.30
CA TYR A 252 3.78 12.24 -1.68
C TYR A 252 4.13 13.72 -1.94
N HIS A 253 4.76 13.95 -3.09
CA HIS A 253 4.98 15.28 -3.64
C HIS A 253 5.12 15.19 -5.16
N LYS A 254 4.73 16.25 -5.89
CA LYS A 254 4.61 16.23 -7.36
C LYS A 254 5.93 16.02 -8.11
N SER A 255 7.06 16.37 -7.51
CA SER A 255 8.40 16.20 -8.09
C SER A 255 9.07 14.86 -7.77
N MET A 256 8.32 13.91 -7.22
CA MET A 256 8.84 12.58 -6.90
C MET A 256 9.25 11.82 -8.17
N THR A 257 10.42 11.17 -8.12
CA THR A 257 10.92 10.33 -9.23
C THR A 257 10.25 8.95 -9.22
N LEU A 258 10.25 8.23 -10.35
CA LEU A 258 9.65 6.90 -10.43
C LEU A 258 10.28 5.92 -9.42
N ARG A 259 11.60 5.99 -9.23
CA ARG A 259 12.34 5.14 -8.27
C ARG A 259 11.95 5.43 -6.83
N GLU A 260 11.77 6.71 -6.50
CA GLU A 260 11.31 7.12 -5.18
C GLU A 260 9.88 6.67 -4.92
N ALA A 261 8.99 6.78 -5.92
CA ALA A 261 7.63 6.28 -5.84
C ALA A 261 7.57 4.76 -5.61
N ILE A 262 8.39 3.97 -6.31
CA ILE A 262 8.49 2.52 -6.08
C ILE A 262 8.93 2.22 -4.63
N LYS A 263 9.96 2.93 -4.15
CA LYS A 263 10.47 2.74 -2.78
C LYS A 263 9.43 3.14 -1.73
N SER A 264 8.76 4.26 -1.92
CA SER A 264 7.68 4.74 -1.04
C SER A 264 6.51 3.77 -1.04
N GLY A 265 6.05 3.31 -2.21
CA GLY A 265 4.99 2.30 -2.32
C GLY A 265 5.31 1.01 -1.57
N MET A 266 6.53 0.46 -1.73
CA MET A 266 6.96 -0.71 -0.97
C MET A 266 7.06 -0.46 0.54
N THR A 267 7.52 0.74 0.94
CA THR A 267 7.64 1.10 2.36
C THR A 267 6.27 1.19 3.02
N ILE A 268 5.30 1.78 2.32
CA ILE A 268 3.92 1.92 2.78
C ILE A 268 3.25 0.53 2.83
N LEU A 269 3.39 -0.30 1.79
CA LEU A 269 2.90 -1.68 1.83
C LEU A 269 3.46 -2.44 3.03
N LYS A 270 4.76 -2.33 3.31
CA LYS A 270 5.37 -2.98 4.47
C LYS A 270 4.77 -2.55 5.81
N GLN A 271 4.25 -1.32 5.92
CA GLN A 271 3.63 -0.82 7.16
C GLN A 271 2.22 -1.35 7.36
N VAL A 272 1.47 -1.56 6.27
CA VAL A 272 0.04 -1.95 6.33
C VAL A 272 -0.20 -3.44 6.13
N MET A 273 0.79 -4.18 5.64
CA MET A 273 0.71 -5.64 5.48
C MET A 273 0.80 -6.36 6.83
N GLU A 274 -0.04 -7.38 7.01
CA GLU A 274 -0.02 -8.26 8.19
C GLU A 274 1.21 -9.18 8.18
N GLU A 275 1.58 -9.68 7.00
CA GLU A 275 2.74 -10.54 6.80
C GLU A 275 4.00 -9.72 6.50
N LYS A 276 5.16 -10.30 6.82
CA LYS A 276 6.45 -9.71 6.46
C LYS A 276 6.58 -9.66 4.93
N LEU A 277 6.97 -8.50 4.40
CA LEU A 277 7.22 -8.30 2.99
C LEU A 277 8.32 -9.25 2.48
N ASN A 278 7.95 -10.06 1.49
CA ASN A 278 8.77 -11.04 0.78
C ASN A 278 8.63 -10.81 -0.75
N ASP A 279 9.52 -11.37 -1.54
CA ASP A 279 9.49 -11.14 -3.00
C ASP A 279 8.32 -11.83 -3.71
N THR A 280 7.63 -12.76 -3.04
CA THR A 280 6.48 -13.51 -3.57
C THR A 280 5.15 -12.89 -3.19
N ASN A 281 5.08 -12.10 -2.11
CA ASN A 281 3.83 -11.54 -1.59
C ASN A 281 3.58 -10.09 -2.01
N VAL A 282 4.48 -9.50 -2.81
CA VAL A 282 4.30 -8.18 -3.39
C VAL A 282 4.52 -8.25 -4.89
N GLU A 283 3.69 -7.51 -5.62
CA GLU A 283 3.82 -7.29 -7.04
C GLU A 283 3.81 -5.79 -7.32
N VAL A 284 4.76 -5.36 -8.14
CA VAL A 284 4.90 -3.95 -8.52
C VAL A 284 4.98 -3.88 -10.03
N ALA A 285 4.21 -2.96 -10.61
CA ALA A 285 4.28 -2.65 -12.02
C ALA A 285 4.44 -1.16 -12.22
N THR A 286 5.02 -0.80 -13.35
CA THR A 286 5.20 0.58 -13.79
C THR A 286 4.64 0.75 -15.18
N VAL A 287 4.00 1.89 -15.43
CA VAL A 287 3.60 2.32 -16.77
C VAL A 287 4.39 3.57 -17.11
N THR A 288 5.31 3.47 -18.07
CA THR A 288 6.25 4.54 -18.46
C THR A 288 6.22 4.80 -19.96
N LYS A 289 6.54 6.02 -20.38
CA LYS A 289 6.46 6.43 -21.80
C LYS A 289 7.31 5.56 -22.72
N ASP A 290 8.47 5.13 -22.25
CA ASP A 290 9.44 4.39 -23.09
C ASP A 290 9.13 2.90 -23.18
N LYS A 291 8.63 2.29 -22.09
CA LYS A 291 8.45 0.83 -21.99
C LYS A 291 7.00 0.38 -21.95
N GLY A 292 6.05 1.29 -21.85
CA GLY A 292 4.64 0.97 -21.60
C GLY A 292 4.47 0.31 -20.24
N PHE A 293 3.52 -0.62 -20.16
CA PHE A 293 3.31 -1.48 -19.00
C PHE A 293 4.46 -2.50 -18.83
N GLN A 294 5.06 -2.51 -17.63
CA GLN A 294 6.06 -3.50 -17.25
C GLN A 294 5.85 -3.95 -15.80
N ILE A 295 5.79 -5.26 -15.57
CA ILE A 295 5.87 -5.85 -14.24
C ILE A 295 7.34 -5.94 -13.83
N LEU A 296 7.67 -5.45 -12.64
CA LEU A 296 9.04 -5.49 -12.13
C LEU A 296 9.39 -6.89 -11.62
N SER A 297 10.56 -7.37 -12.01
CA SER A 297 11.08 -8.65 -11.52
C SER A 297 11.53 -8.55 -10.06
N SER A 298 11.54 -9.69 -9.35
CA SER A 298 12.02 -9.75 -7.97
C SER A 298 13.46 -9.23 -7.83
N GLN A 299 14.31 -9.43 -8.85
CA GLN A 299 15.70 -8.94 -8.86
C GLN A 299 15.77 -7.40 -8.95
N GLU A 300 14.95 -6.78 -9.78
CA GLU A 300 14.87 -5.32 -9.88
C GLU A 300 14.35 -4.69 -8.58
N LEU A 301 13.36 -5.33 -7.95
CA LEU A 301 12.85 -4.90 -6.65
C LEU A 301 13.90 -4.99 -5.56
N GLN A 302 14.68 -6.09 -5.51
CA GLN A 302 15.80 -6.22 -4.59
C GLN A 302 16.88 -5.17 -4.84
N ASN A 303 17.20 -4.86 -6.09
CA ASN A 303 18.18 -3.81 -6.42
C ASN A 303 17.74 -2.44 -5.92
N ILE A 304 16.48 -2.07 -6.14
CA ILE A 304 15.90 -0.81 -5.66
C ILE A 304 15.90 -0.76 -4.12
N ARG A 305 15.60 -1.88 -3.46
CA ARG A 305 15.61 -2.01 -2.00
C ARG A 305 17.01 -1.90 -1.39
N ASN A 306 17.99 -2.56 -2.00
CA ASN A 306 19.31 -2.78 -1.40
C ASN A 306 20.30 -1.66 -1.70
N MET A 307 20.09 -0.86 -2.75
CA MET A 307 21.07 0.15 -3.16
C MET A 307 21.34 1.21 -2.08
N TRP A 308 20.30 1.68 -1.38
CA TRP A 308 20.47 2.73 -0.37
C TRP A 308 21.04 2.23 0.97
N PRO A 309 20.56 1.12 1.56
CA PRO A 309 21.16 0.56 2.77
C PRO A 309 22.60 0.09 2.56
N VAL A 310 22.91 -0.48 1.39
CA VAL A 310 24.27 -0.93 1.06
C VAL A 310 25.19 0.27 0.86
N LEU A 311 24.74 1.31 0.13
CA LEU A 311 25.51 2.54 -0.01
C LEU A 311 25.76 3.21 1.34
N MET A 312 24.76 3.29 2.21
CA MET A 312 24.90 3.88 3.55
C MET A 312 25.74 3.02 4.49
N ALA A 313 25.64 1.69 4.39
CA ALA A 313 26.52 0.78 5.14
C ALA A 313 27.98 0.90 4.65
N ALA A 314 28.19 0.99 3.34
CA ALA A 314 29.50 1.22 2.74
C ALA A 314 30.05 2.60 3.16
N LEU A 315 29.26 3.66 3.04
CA LEU A 315 29.61 5.00 3.54
C LEU A 315 29.96 4.96 5.03
N ARG A 316 29.17 4.30 5.86
CA ARG A 316 29.45 4.21 7.30
C ARG A 316 30.74 3.42 7.60
N ASN A 317 31.04 2.39 6.82
CA ASN A 317 32.23 1.57 7.00
C ASN A 317 33.51 2.24 6.45
N TYR A 318 33.41 2.95 5.32
CA TYR A 318 34.55 3.54 4.62
C TYR A 318 34.75 5.04 4.92
N ALA A 319 33.73 5.77 5.40
CA ALA A 319 33.88 7.17 5.79
C ALA A 319 34.97 7.38 6.84
N PRO A 320 35.13 6.54 7.88
CA PRO A 320 36.25 6.69 8.81
C PRO A 320 37.62 6.56 8.11
N MET A 321 37.76 5.70 7.11
CA MET A 321 39.03 5.53 6.39
C MET A 321 39.41 6.75 5.54
N VAL A 322 38.44 7.55 5.09
CA VAL A 322 38.70 8.76 4.29
C VAL A 322 38.81 9.99 5.19
N VAL A 323 37.93 10.10 6.18
CA VAL A 323 37.83 11.26 7.07
C VAL A 323 38.99 11.32 8.06
N PHE A 324 39.45 10.20 8.62
CA PHE A 324 40.58 10.22 9.58
C PHE A 324 41.90 10.71 8.96
N PRO A 325 42.37 10.20 7.81
CA PRO A 325 43.59 10.70 7.19
C PRO A 325 43.46 12.16 6.77
N ALA A 326 42.32 12.56 6.20
CA ALA A 326 42.06 13.96 5.83
C ALA A 326 42.08 14.88 7.05
N ALA A 327 41.44 14.49 8.15
CA ALA A 327 41.44 15.23 9.41
C ALA A 327 42.85 15.33 10.02
N CYS A 328 43.63 14.25 9.98
CA CYS A 328 45.04 14.27 10.40
C CYS A 328 45.87 15.25 9.56
N VAL A 329 45.73 15.25 8.23
CA VAL A 329 46.46 16.17 7.35
C VAL A 329 46.06 17.62 7.63
N ILE A 330 44.76 17.91 7.73
CA ILE A 330 44.27 19.24 8.08
C ILE A 330 44.77 19.68 9.46
N GLY A 331 44.77 18.77 10.43
CA GLY A 331 45.31 19.03 11.77
C GLY A 331 46.81 19.34 11.76
N VAL A 332 47.61 18.61 10.97
CA VAL A 332 49.06 18.86 10.82
C VAL A 332 49.32 20.20 10.12
N ILE A 333 48.56 20.52 9.08
CA ILE A 333 48.66 21.80 8.38
C ILE A 333 48.28 22.94 9.33
N GLY A 334 47.18 22.80 10.06
CA GLY A 334 46.74 23.78 11.07
C GLY A 334 47.78 23.97 12.18
N TYR A 335 48.36 22.88 12.69
CA TYR A 335 49.41 22.93 13.70
C TYR A 335 50.67 23.65 13.21
N ASN A 336 51.09 23.38 11.96
CA ASN A 336 52.24 24.06 11.36
C ASN A 336 51.96 25.54 11.09
N LEU A 337 50.75 25.89 10.64
CA LEU A 337 50.34 27.27 10.38
C LEU A 337 50.25 28.08 11.68
N GLU A 338 49.64 27.50 12.73
CA GLU A 338 49.62 28.10 14.07
C GLU A 338 51.05 28.31 14.58
N ARG A 339 51.95 27.35 14.36
CA ARG A 339 53.36 27.47 14.75
C ARG A 339 54.13 28.55 13.97
N THR A 340 53.73 28.88 12.74
CA THR A 340 54.39 29.94 11.94
C THR A 340 53.83 31.33 12.21
N LEU A 341 52.55 31.44 12.55
CA LEU A 341 51.88 32.73 12.77
C LEU A 341 51.83 33.16 14.24
N THR A 342 51.97 32.22 15.19
CA THR A 342 51.89 32.56 16.61
C THR A 342 53.27 32.95 17.15
N ASP A 343 53.46 34.22 17.45
CA ASP A 343 54.52 34.68 18.35
C ASP A 343 54.21 34.19 19.78
N ARG A 344 54.56 32.93 20.09
CA ARG A 344 54.58 32.44 21.47
C ARG A 344 55.84 32.95 22.17
N SER A 345 55.89 34.27 22.35
CA SER A 345 56.63 34.89 23.44
C SER A 345 55.57 35.53 24.35
N THR A 346 54.94 34.72 25.20
CA THR A 346 54.31 35.30 26.38
C THR A 346 55.45 35.78 27.26
N PRO A 347 55.66 37.11 27.44
CA PRO A 347 56.73 37.57 28.29
C PRO A 347 56.51 36.98 29.69
N TRP A 348 57.58 36.43 30.26
CA TRP A 348 57.52 35.86 31.60
C TRP A 348 56.97 36.91 32.56
N SER A 349 55.83 36.63 33.17
CA SER A 349 55.23 37.50 34.17
C SER A 349 55.54 36.93 35.55
N LYS A 350 56.15 37.73 36.44
CA LYS A 350 56.38 37.36 37.83
C LYS A 350 55.12 36.75 38.44
N SER A 351 55.29 35.64 39.14
CA SER A 351 54.20 34.95 39.83
C SER A 351 53.52 35.90 40.82
N VAL A 352 52.24 35.65 41.12
CA VAL A 352 51.49 36.46 42.10
C VAL A 352 52.19 36.47 43.47
N ILE A 353 52.94 35.41 43.79
CA ILE A 353 53.74 35.26 45.01
C ILE A 353 54.93 36.22 44.99
N GLU A 354 55.74 36.24 43.93
CA GLU A 354 56.85 37.19 43.78
C GLU A 354 56.36 38.65 43.83
N ARG A 355 55.23 38.97 43.20
CA ARG A 355 54.62 40.32 43.29
C ARG A 355 54.10 40.65 44.69
N ARG A 356 53.81 39.66 45.53
CA ARG A 356 53.44 39.86 46.94
C ARG A 356 54.68 40.04 47.81
N GLU A 357 55.76 39.33 47.52
CA GLU A 357 57.04 39.47 48.23
C GLU A 357 57.71 40.81 47.94
N GLU A 358 57.71 41.28 46.69
CA GLU A 358 58.21 42.62 46.35
C GLU A 358 57.42 43.73 47.05
N ARG A 359 56.09 43.59 47.18
CA ARG A 359 55.28 44.53 47.97
C ARG A 359 55.68 44.54 49.45
N LYS A 360 55.91 43.35 50.03
CA LYS A 360 56.40 43.24 51.43
C LYS A 360 57.83 43.77 51.62
N MET A 361 58.68 43.66 50.61
CA MET A 361 60.05 44.20 50.65
C MET A 361 60.05 45.72 50.49
N ASN A 362 59.10 46.28 49.72
CA ASN A 362 58.95 47.71 49.49
C ASN A 362 58.13 48.44 50.59
N GLU A 363 57.33 47.69 51.37
CA GLU A 363 56.57 48.20 52.53
C GLU A 363 57.36 48.16 53.84
N LYS A 364 58.60 47.67 53.87
CA LYS A 364 59.44 47.87 55.06
C LYS A 364 59.84 49.34 55.13
N PRO A 365 59.35 50.12 56.11
CA PRO A 365 59.85 51.47 56.31
C PRO A 365 61.28 51.37 56.83
N GLU A 366 62.18 52.16 56.25
CA GLU A 366 63.45 52.54 56.87
C GLU A 366 63.15 53.46 58.08
N ASP A 367 62.44 52.94 59.08
CA ASP A 367 62.19 53.65 60.34
C ASP A 367 62.87 52.89 61.47
N GLU A 368 64.06 53.39 61.80
CA GLU A 368 64.62 53.54 63.13
C GLU A 368 63.97 52.66 64.23
N PHE A 369 64.68 51.61 64.64
CA PHE A 369 64.37 50.80 65.81
C PHE A 369 64.53 51.65 67.09
N ARG A 370 63.55 52.52 67.40
CA ARG A 370 63.46 53.19 68.70
C ARG A 370 62.95 52.19 69.74
N VAL A 371 63.89 51.65 70.50
CA VAL A 371 63.60 50.89 71.73
C VAL A 371 62.90 51.82 72.72
N PRO A 372 61.71 51.49 73.24
CA PRO A 372 61.08 52.31 74.28
C PRO A 372 61.91 52.25 75.57
N ALA A 373 62.26 53.43 76.10
CA ALA A 373 62.96 53.57 77.38
C ALA A 373 62.21 52.84 78.50
N THR A 374 62.96 52.08 79.29
CA THR A 374 62.43 51.33 80.43
C THR A 374 61.92 52.28 81.51
N ILE A 375 60.92 51.81 82.27
CA ILE A 375 60.19 52.53 83.33
C ILE A 375 61.10 53.16 84.42
N PHE A 376 62.39 52.83 84.44
CA PHE A 376 63.38 53.35 85.37
C PHE A 376 63.81 54.81 85.12
N GLU A 377 63.64 55.36 83.91
CA GLU A 377 64.06 56.74 83.60
C GLU A 377 63.02 57.82 83.94
N ARG A 378 61.78 57.44 84.34
CA ARG A 378 60.73 58.39 84.73
C ARG A 378 60.86 58.96 86.16
N ARG A 379 61.87 58.57 86.93
CA ARG A 379 62.03 58.97 88.35
C ARG A 379 63.31 59.74 88.67
N GLN A 380 63.87 60.47 87.71
CA GLN A 380 64.93 61.45 87.96
C GLN A 380 64.70 62.76 87.19
N ASN A 381 63.72 63.57 87.60
CA ASN A 381 63.98 64.94 88.04
C ASN A 381 62.69 65.65 88.52
N PRO A 382 62.72 66.34 89.68
CA PRO A 382 61.68 67.24 90.14
C PRO A 382 61.95 68.67 89.66
N SER A 383 60.94 69.36 89.13
CA SER A 383 60.89 70.82 88.96
C SER A 383 59.43 71.24 88.85
#